data_AF-H3C2E4-F1
#
_entry.id   AF-H3C2E4-F1
#
_cell.length_a   1.000
_cell.length_b   1.000
_cell.length_c   1.000
_cell.angle_alpha   90.00
_cell.angle_beta   90.00
_cell.angle_gamma   90.00
#
_symmetry.space_group_name_H-M   'P 1'
#
loop_
_entity.id
_entity.type
_entity.pdbx_description
1 polymer ?
#
loop_
_entity_poly.entity_id
_entity_poly.type
_entity_poly.pdbx_seq_one_letter_code
_entity_poly.pdbx_strand_id
1 'polypeptide(L)'
;SLQNLSFVFLSGLIKRSGTFEKVFLFLWKTLLKMRHWELCPFSVTPAAAVLSRCVSRGALAQELLDSASTGLRPTFSPQLQEAEERIRMQKHLDELRLKVELLNLEKKSADVTHKFHLARRFQVLQMLCTHLQNVLKNQSSLRQRLMRPLGRTNLPIQAHLHRFVVDLVDMLPNFIRKLEEMVASLRRSPTAEEHLAQLDTSLAQLLARVVEVEDLSDQVLRWQDSSRSGDGTS
;
A
#
# COMPACT_ATOMS: atom_id res chain seq x y z
N SER A 1 0.83 -20.73 28.09
CA SER A 1 0.28 -20.40 29.42
C SER A 1 -0.14 -21.61 30.26
N LEU A 2 -0.61 -22.72 29.67
CA LEU A 2 -1.05 -23.91 30.44
C LEU A 2 0.06 -24.88 30.88
N GLN A 3 1.26 -24.85 30.28
CA GLN A 3 2.38 -25.70 30.70
C GLN A 3 3.03 -25.26 32.03
N ASN A 4 2.91 -23.98 32.39
CA ASN A 4 3.46 -23.47 33.64
C ASN A 4 2.60 -23.83 34.87
N LEU A 5 1.28 -24.03 34.71
CA LEU A 5 0.42 -24.44 35.82
C LEU A 5 0.62 -25.91 36.22
N SER A 6 0.93 -26.80 35.27
CA SER A 6 1.17 -28.22 35.57
C SER A 6 2.47 -28.42 36.35
N PHE A 7 3.51 -27.62 36.06
CA PHE A 7 4.79 -27.68 36.77
C PHE A 7 4.71 -27.13 38.20
N VAL A 8 3.91 -26.08 38.44
CA VAL A 8 3.70 -25.52 39.78
C VAL A 8 2.88 -26.46 40.66
N PHE A 9 1.85 -27.12 40.12
CA PHE A 9 1.04 -28.10 40.85
C PHE A 9 1.84 -29.36 41.24
N LEU A 10 2.71 -29.85 40.35
CA LEU A 10 3.61 -30.96 40.66
C LEU A 10 4.70 -30.56 41.66
N SER A 11 5.23 -29.33 41.61
CA SER A 11 6.21 -28.86 42.60
C SER A 11 5.61 -28.66 44.00
N GLY A 12 4.33 -28.28 44.10
CA GLY A 12 3.62 -28.05 45.36
C GLY A 12 3.31 -29.33 46.14
N LEU A 13 3.08 -30.45 45.44
CA LEU A 13 2.81 -31.76 46.05
C LEU A 13 4.08 -32.48 46.54
N ILE A 14 5.27 -32.09 46.05
CA ILE A 14 6.56 -32.72 46.39
C ILE A 14 7.13 -32.21 47.72
N LYS A 15 6.58 -31.14 48.31
CA LYS A 15 7.14 -30.53 49.53
C LYS A 15 6.79 -31.27 50.84
N ARG A 16 6.11 -32.43 50.79
CA ARG A 16 5.60 -33.11 52.00
C ARG A 16 6.25 -34.45 52.35
N SER A 17 7.24 -34.94 51.59
CA SER A 17 7.96 -36.17 51.97
C SER A 17 9.31 -36.28 51.25
N GLY A 18 10.41 -36.01 51.97
CA GLY A 18 11.78 -36.04 51.44
C GLY A 18 12.27 -37.41 50.95
N THR A 19 11.46 -38.47 51.05
CA THR A 19 11.75 -39.78 50.46
C THR A 19 11.29 -39.90 49.01
N PHE A 20 10.30 -39.11 48.57
CA PHE A 20 9.77 -39.19 47.21
C PHE A 20 10.72 -38.60 46.16
N GLU A 21 11.47 -37.54 46.52
CA GLU A 21 12.42 -36.88 45.64
C GLU A 21 13.60 -37.78 45.27
N LYS A 22 14.10 -38.58 46.22
CA LYS A 22 15.19 -39.54 45.98
C LYS A 22 14.74 -40.71 45.11
N VAL A 23 13.53 -41.22 45.33
CA VAL A 23 12.96 -42.30 44.51
C VAL A 23 12.66 -41.81 43.09
N PHE A 24 12.17 -40.58 42.94
CA PHE A 24 11.92 -39.98 41.63
C PHE A 24 13.22 -39.67 40.89
N LEU A 25 14.24 -39.11 41.56
CA LEU A 25 15.58 -38.93 40.98
C LEU A 25 16.22 -40.26 40.61
N PHE A 26 16.06 -41.30 41.44
CA PHE A 26 16.56 -42.64 41.13
C PHE A 26 15.85 -43.24 39.92
N LEU A 27 14.52 -43.18 39.87
CA LEU A 27 13.72 -43.65 38.74
C LEU A 27 14.02 -42.85 37.47
N TRP A 28 14.14 -41.53 37.56
CA TRP A 28 14.47 -40.65 36.44
C TRP A 28 15.89 -40.92 35.93
N LYS A 29 16.87 -41.08 36.83
CA LYS A 29 18.26 -41.41 36.47
C LYS A 29 18.37 -42.82 35.88
N THR A 30 17.51 -43.75 36.33
CA THR A 30 17.43 -45.12 35.78
C THR A 30 16.73 -45.12 34.41
N LEU A 31 15.66 -44.33 34.23
CA LEU A 31 14.97 -44.13 32.94
C LEU A 31 15.86 -43.41 31.92
N LEU A 32 16.65 -42.43 32.36
CA LEU A 32 17.62 -41.73 31.52
C LEU A 32 18.79 -42.64 31.13
N LYS A 33 19.23 -43.53 32.05
CA LYS A 33 20.19 -44.60 31.73
C LYS A 33 19.63 -45.60 30.73
N MET A 34 18.34 -45.93 30.82
CA MET A 34 17.68 -46.86 29.88
C MET A 34 17.44 -46.25 28.49
N ARG A 35 17.22 -44.93 28.39
CA ARG A 35 17.13 -44.22 27.10
C ARG A 35 18.44 -44.16 26.32
N HIS A 36 19.58 -44.40 26.97
CA HIS A 36 20.89 -44.41 26.34
C HIS A 36 21.33 -45.77 25.80
N TRP A 37 20.44 -46.78 25.83
CA TRP A 37 20.63 -47.99 25.03
C TRP A 37 20.41 -47.70 23.55
N GLU A 38 21.37 -47.00 22.95
CA GLU A 38 21.68 -47.27 21.55
C GLU A 38 22.09 -48.74 21.49
N LEU A 39 21.28 -49.56 20.83
CA LEU A 39 21.61 -50.94 20.49
C LEU A 39 22.81 -50.91 19.56
N CYS A 40 24.02 -51.00 20.11
CA CYS A 40 25.23 -51.26 19.32
C CYS A 40 25.02 -52.60 18.59
N PRO A 41 25.00 -52.62 17.24
CA PRO A 41 24.74 -53.86 16.49
C PRO A 41 25.84 -54.92 16.65
N PHE A 42 26.94 -54.58 17.34
CA PHE A 42 28.13 -55.42 17.48
C PHE A 42 28.36 -55.97 18.89
N SER A 43 27.52 -55.63 19.88
CA SER A 43 27.67 -56.19 21.23
C SER A 43 26.65 -57.30 21.48
N VAL A 44 27.13 -58.50 21.79
CA VAL A 44 26.29 -59.63 22.23
C VAL A 44 25.58 -59.22 23.52
N THR A 45 24.25 -59.16 23.47
CA THR A 45 23.43 -58.81 24.64
C THR A 45 23.76 -59.76 25.80
N PRO A 46 23.83 -59.31 27.07
CA PRO A 46 24.11 -60.18 28.21
C PRO A 46 23.21 -61.43 28.28
N ALA A 47 21.94 -61.29 27.86
CA ALA A 47 21.02 -62.42 27.70
C ALA A 47 21.50 -63.44 26.65
N ALA A 48 21.96 -62.98 25.47
CA ALA A 48 22.49 -63.84 24.43
C ALA A 48 23.78 -64.56 24.88
N ALA A 49 24.63 -63.91 25.67
CA ALA A 49 25.82 -64.54 26.25
C ALA A 49 25.48 -65.65 27.26
N VAL A 50 24.45 -65.45 28.10
CA VAL A 50 23.96 -66.48 29.02
C VAL A 50 23.34 -67.64 28.24
N LEU A 51 22.49 -67.36 27.25
CA LEU A 51 21.88 -68.40 26.42
C LEU A 51 22.93 -69.22 25.66
N SER A 52 23.93 -68.56 25.06
CA SER A 52 25.06 -69.23 24.41
C SER A 52 25.81 -70.16 25.37
N ARG A 53 26.08 -69.71 26.60
CA ARG A 53 26.74 -70.53 27.63
C ARG A 53 25.89 -71.73 28.07
N CYS A 54 24.56 -71.58 28.11
CA CYS A 54 23.65 -72.69 28.40
C CYS A 54 23.64 -73.74 27.29
N VAL A 55 23.72 -73.30 26.02
CA VAL A 55 23.85 -74.19 24.86
C VAL A 55 25.19 -74.92 24.88
N SER A 56 26.30 -74.20 25.07
CA SER A 56 27.64 -74.80 25.12
C SER A 56 27.82 -75.78 26.27
N ARG A 57 27.06 -75.63 27.36
CA ARG A 57 27.07 -76.55 28.51
C ARG A 57 26.09 -77.73 28.36
N GLY A 58 25.36 -77.82 27.26
CA GLY A 58 24.35 -78.86 27.02
C GLY A 58 23.12 -78.75 27.93
N ALA A 59 23.00 -77.66 28.70
CA ALA A 59 21.85 -77.41 29.56
C ALA A 59 20.61 -76.98 28.76
N LEU A 60 20.81 -76.57 27.50
CA LEU A 60 19.76 -76.14 26.59
C LEU A 60 20.11 -76.56 25.16
N ALA A 61 19.19 -77.20 24.44
CA ALA A 61 19.42 -77.62 23.06
C ALA A 61 19.20 -76.45 22.09
N GLN A 62 20.11 -76.29 21.12
CA GLN A 62 20.03 -75.24 20.09
C GLN A 62 18.69 -75.26 19.33
N GLU A 63 18.17 -76.45 19.04
CA GLU A 63 16.87 -76.63 18.36
C GLU A 63 15.69 -76.06 19.15
N LEU A 64 15.74 -76.06 20.50
CA LEU A 64 14.69 -75.47 21.33
C LEU A 64 14.74 -73.94 21.33
N LEU A 65 15.95 -73.35 21.26
CA LEU A 65 16.14 -71.91 21.06
C LEU A 65 15.62 -71.47 19.69
N ASP A 66 15.96 -72.23 18.65
CA ASP A 66 15.56 -71.92 17.28
C ASP A 66 14.04 -72.13 17.09
N SER A 67 13.44 -73.10 17.78
CA SER A 67 11.98 -73.28 17.81
C SER A 67 11.27 -72.14 18.56
N ALA A 68 11.83 -71.67 19.67
CA ALA A 68 11.27 -70.57 20.47
C ALA A 68 11.37 -69.21 19.76
N SER A 69 12.38 -69.02 18.89
CA SER A 69 12.52 -67.80 18.07
C SER A 69 11.59 -67.81 16.85
N THR A 70 11.32 -68.99 16.29
CA THR A 70 10.46 -69.17 15.10
C THR A 70 8.96 -69.08 15.45
N GLY A 71 8.59 -69.46 16.68
CA GLY A 71 7.24 -69.31 17.22
C GLY A 71 6.93 -67.87 17.67
N LEU A 72 6.80 -66.93 16.73
CA LEU A 72 6.33 -65.57 16.97
C LEU A 72 4.84 -65.55 17.39
N ARG A 73 4.55 -66.10 18.57
CA ARG A 73 3.38 -65.70 19.34
C ARG A 73 3.69 -64.29 19.87
N PRO A 74 2.77 -63.32 19.79
CA PRO A 74 3.05 -61.97 20.29
C PRO A 74 3.51 -62.10 21.75
N THR A 75 4.76 -61.72 22.00
CA THR A 75 5.42 -61.81 23.32
C THR A 75 4.70 -60.94 24.36
N PHE A 76 3.79 -60.08 23.91
CA PHE A 76 3.02 -59.15 24.70
C PHE A 76 1.50 -59.32 24.49
N SER A 77 0.72 -58.91 25.48
CA SER A 77 -0.75 -58.89 25.39
C SER A 77 -1.22 -58.07 24.18
N PRO A 78 -2.29 -58.48 23.47
CA PRO A 78 -2.87 -57.72 22.36
C PRO A 78 -3.24 -56.28 22.74
N GLN A 79 -3.58 -56.04 24.02
CA GLN A 79 -3.87 -54.71 24.55
C GLN A 79 -2.64 -53.79 24.57
N LEU A 80 -1.44 -54.36 24.80
CA LEU A 80 -0.20 -53.59 24.77
C LEU A 80 0.17 -53.21 23.34
N GLN A 81 -0.02 -54.13 22.39
CA GLN A 81 0.21 -53.86 20.97
C GLN A 81 -0.70 -52.75 20.45
N GLU A 82 -1.99 -52.81 20.79
CA GLU A 82 -2.95 -51.77 20.42
C GLU A 82 -2.59 -50.41 21.07
N ALA A 83 -2.19 -50.41 22.34
CA ALA A 83 -1.73 -49.20 23.01
C ALA A 83 -0.46 -48.62 22.35
N GLU A 84 0.48 -49.48 21.94
CA GLU A 84 1.69 -49.05 21.24
C GLU A 84 1.36 -48.44 19.87
N GLU A 85 0.46 -49.06 19.10
CA GLU A 85 -0.02 -48.53 17.81
C GLU A 85 -0.71 -47.18 17.97
N ARG A 86 -1.56 -47.01 19.00
CA ARG A 86 -2.19 -45.73 19.33
C ARG A 86 -1.16 -44.66 19.69
N ILE A 87 -0.13 -44.99 20.47
CA ILE A 87 0.96 -44.07 20.81
C ILE A 87 1.73 -43.66 19.56
N ARG A 88 2.07 -44.62 18.69
CA ARG A 88 2.76 -44.33 17.42
C ARG A 88 1.94 -43.40 16.53
N MET A 89 0.64 -43.67 16.40
CA MET A 89 -0.28 -42.83 15.63
C MET A 89 -0.43 -41.43 16.24
N GLN A 90 -0.57 -41.33 17.56
CA GLN A 90 -0.66 -40.04 18.26
C GLN A 90 0.60 -39.21 18.06
N LYS A 91 1.78 -39.83 18.16
CA LYS A 91 3.06 -39.17 17.89
C LYS A 91 3.11 -38.64 16.46
N HIS A 92 2.63 -39.43 15.49
CA HIS A 92 2.57 -39.00 14.09
C HIS A 92 1.63 -37.81 13.88
N LEU A 93 0.47 -37.79 14.54
CA LEU A 93 -0.46 -36.66 14.52
C LEU A 93 0.16 -35.40 15.12
N ASP A 94 0.86 -35.53 16.25
CA ASP A 94 1.53 -34.40 16.90
C ASP A 94 2.64 -33.83 16.00
N GLU A 95 3.43 -34.69 15.34
CA GLU A 95 4.44 -34.28 14.36
C GLU A 95 3.83 -33.53 13.17
N LEU A 96 2.72 -34.03 12.61
CA LEU A 96 2.01 -33.37 11.51
C LEU A 96 1.44 -32.02 11.95
N ARG A 97 0.87 -31.95 13.16
CA ARG A 97 0.35 -30.71 13.72
C ARG A 97 1.45 -29.66 13.85
N LEU A 98 2.61 -30.03 14.38
CA LEU A 98 3.75 -29.11 14.50
C LEU A 98 4.22 -28.61 13.13
N LYS A 99 4.26 -29.47 12.10
CA LYS A 99 4.59 -29.07 10.73
C LYS A 99 3.59 -28.04 10.18
N VAL A 100 2.30 -28.25 10.42
CA VAL A 100 1.25 -27.29 10.01
C VAL A 100 1.40 -25.96 10.74
N GLU A 101 1.65 -25.99 12.05
CA GLU A 101 1.87 -24.77 12.84
C GLU A 101 3.09 -23.99 12.36
N LEU A 102 4.19 -24.68 12.02
CA LEU A 102 5.40 -24.09 11.46
C LEU A 102 5.12 -23.42 10.10
N LEU A 103 4.48 -24.13 9.18
CA LEU A 103 4.12 -23.57 7.86
C LEU A 103 3.18 -22.36 7.99
N ASN A 104 2.25 -22.40 8.96
CA ASN A 104 1.36 -21.27 9.21
C ASN A 104 2.11 -20.05 9.77
N LEU A 105 3.09 -20.27 10.65
CA LEU A 105 3.97 -19.22 11.15
C LEU A 105 4.83 -18.61 10.04
N GLU A 106 5.41 -19.43 9.16
CA GLU A 106 6.15 -18.97 7.98
C GLU A 106 5.25 -18.14 7.06
N LYS A 107 4.03 -18.61 6.76
CA LYS A 107 3.06 -17.85 5.97
C LYS A 107 2.71 -16.51 6.59
N LYS A 108 2.48 -16.46 7.90
CA LYS A 108 2.13 -15.23 8.63
C LYS A 108 3.29 -14.23 8.72
N SER A 109 4.53 -14.71 8.68
CA SER A 109 5.73 -13.88 8.76
C SER A 109 6.39 -13.64 7.39
N ALA A 110 5.82 -14.17 6.30
CA ALA A 110 6.39 -14.09 4.97
C ALA A 110 6.54 -12.63 4.48
N ASP A 111 5.66 -11.73 4.90
CA ASP A 111 5.68 -10.32 4.50
C ASP A 111 6.90 -9.55 5.03
N VAL A 112 7.52 -10.05 6.10
CA VAL A 112 8.72 -9.47 6.75
C VAL A 112 9.97 -10.33 6.63
N THR A 113 9.85 -11.62 6.31
CA THR A 113 11.00 -12.54 6.16
C THR A 113 11.33 -12.83 4.71
N HIS A 114 10.32 -12.93 3.84
CA HIS A 114 10.52 -13.39 2.47
C HIS A 114 11.02 -12.27 1.56
N LYS A 115 12.12 -12.55 0.85
CA LYS A 115 12.81 -11.59 -0.02
C LYS A 115 11.89 -10.93 -1.04
N PHE A 116 10.91 -11.66 -1.59
CA PHE A 116 9.96 -11.10 -2.56
C PHE A 116 9.13 -9.94 -1.98
N HIS A 117 8.55 -10.11 -0.79
CA HIS A 117 7.73 -9.08 -0.15
C HIS A 117 8.58 -7.90 0.32
N LEU A 118 9.76 -8.20 0.87
CA LEU A 118 10.72 -7.18 1.27
C LEU A 118 11.22 -6.36 0.08
N ALA A 119 11.63 -6.99 -1.02
CA ALA A 119 12.13 -6.31 -2.21
C ALA A 119 11.11 -5.31 -2.76
N ARG A 120 9.83 -5.69 -2.82
CA ARG A 120 8.76 -4.78 -3.23
C ARG A 120 8.62 -3.58 -2.27
N ARG A 121 8.67 -3.81 -0.96
CA ARG A 121 8.63 -2.72 0.04
C ARG A 121 9.85 -1.80 -0.07
N PHE A 122 11.05 -2.37 -0.26
CA PHE A 122 12.28 -1.61 -0.47
C PHE A 122 12.22 -0.77 -1.74
N GLN A 123 11.67 -1.29 -2.84
CA GLN A 123 11.52 -0.54 -4.08
C GLN A 123 10.61 0.68 -3.91
N VAL A 124 9.48 0.52 -3.20
CA VAL A 124 8.57 1.64 -2.90
C VAL A 124 9.25 2.67 -2.01
N LEU A 125 9.97 2.22 -0.96
CA LEU A 125 10.71 3.12 -0.07
C LEU A 125 11.80 3.88 -0.83
N GLN A 126 12.54 3.18 -1.69
CA GLN A 126 13.60 3.77 -2.51
C GLN A 126 13.03 4.83 -3.46
N MET A 127 11.90 4.54 -4.11
CA MET A 127 11.20 5.50 -4.96
C MET A 127 10.80 6.76 -4.18
N LEU A 128 10.23 6.59 -2.97
CA LEU A 128 9.90 7.71 -2.09
C LEU A 128 11.14 8.52 -1.71
N CYS A 129 12.23 7.85 -1.32
CA CYS A 129 13.50 8.51 -0.99
C CYS A 129 14.03 9.32 -2.17
N THR A 130 13.99 8.78 -3.39
CA THR A 130 14.40 9.49 -4.61
C THR A 130 13.51 10.71 -4.87
N HIS A 131 12.19 10.59 -4.70
CA HIS A 131 11.28 11.73 -4.83
C HIS A 131 11.59 12.82 -3.81
N LEU A 132 11.79 12.48 -2.54
CA LEU A 132 12.14 13.45 -1.51
C LEU A 132 13.47 14.15 -1.80
N GLN A 133 14.48 13.42 -2.25
CA GLN A 133 15.75 14.01 -2.68
C GLN A 133 15.57 15.00 -3.84
N ASN A 134 14.72 14.67 -4.82
CA ASN A 134 14.43 15.58 -5.93
C ASN A 134 13.69 16.83 -5.46
N VAL A 135 12.72 16.70 -4.55
CA VAL A 135 12.02 17.85 -3.95
C VAL A 135 13.00 18.76 -3.22
N LEU A 136 13.91 18.21 -2.42
CA LEU A 136 14.92 19.00 -1.71
C LEU A 136 15.87 19.72 -2.67
N LYS A 137 16.31 19.03 -3.73
CA LYS A 137 17.12 19.66 -4.81
C LYS A 137 16.36 20.81 -5.46
N ASN A 138 15.09 20.63 -5.81
CA ASN A 138 14.26 21.67 -6.40
C ASN A 138 14.04 22.86 -5.46
N GLN A 139 13.83 22.59 -4.16
CA GLN A 139 13.70 23.65 -3.18
C GLN A 139 15.01 24.45 -3.04
N SER A 140 16.17 23.76 -3.02
CA SER A 140 17.47 24.42 -2.98
C SER A 140 17.74 25.26 -4.23
N SER A 141 17.40 24.76 -5.42
CA SER A 141 17.59 25.48 -6.68
C SER A 141 16.66 26.67 -6.78
N LEU A 142 15.39 26.55 -6.33
CA LEU A 142 14.46 27.66 -6.24
C LEU A 142 14.96 28.72 -5.25
N ARG A 143 15.41 28.32 -4.06
CA ARG A 143 16.00 29.23 -3.08
C ARG A 143 17.20 29.96 -3.66
N GLN A 144 18.10 29.26 -4.34
CA GLN A 144 19.24 29.90 -5.03
C GLN A 144 18.79 30.87 -6.12
N ARG A 145 17.74 30.54 -6.89
CA ARG A 145 17.19 31.43 -7.92
C ARG A 145 16.54 32.68 -7.34
N LEU A 146 15.85 32.56 -6.20
CA LEU A 146 15.23 33.68 -5.50
C LEU A 146 16.25 34.54 -4.74
N MET A 147 17.31 33.90 -4.20
CA MET A 147 18.42 34.58 -3.55
C MET A 147 19.39 35.23 -4.53
N ARG A 148 19.40 34.81 -5.81
CA ARG A 148 20.09 35.58 -6.84
C ARG A 148 19.43 36.96 -6.85
N PRO A 149 20.17 38.04 -6.50
CA PRO A 149 19.62 39.37 -6.69
C PRO A 149 19.17 39.47 -8.14
N LEU A 150 18.08 40.18 -8.42
CA LEU A 150 17.66 40.61 -9.75
C LEU A 150 18.69 41.60 -10.33
N GLY A 151 19.97 41.23 -10.29
CA GLY A 151 21.16 42.05 -10.48
C GLY A 151 21.40 42.44 -11.93
N ARG A 152 20.32 42.65 -12.69
CA ARG A 152 20.31 43.25 -14.02
C ARG A 152 19.05 44.08 -14.34
N THR A 153 18.14 44.36 -13.40
CA THR A 153 17.06 45.35 -13.64
C THR A 153 17.33 46.69 -12.98
N ASN A 154 18.20 46.74 -11.96
CA ASN A 154 18.69 48.01 -11.44
C ASN A 154 19.81 48.48 -12.37
N LEU A 155 19.45 49.20 -13.44
CA LEU A 155 20.39 50.09 -14.10
C LEU A 155 21.02 50.96 -13.00
N PRO A 156 22.36 51.06 -12.90
CA PRO A 156 22.97 51.98 -11.96
C PRO A 156 22.53 53.38 -12.35
N ILE A 157 21.54 53.91 -11.62
CA ILE A 157 21.09 55.28 -11.81
C ILE A 157 22.20 56.16 -11.28
N GLN A 158 22.68 57.10 -12.10
CA GLN A 158 23.70 58.03 -11.65
C GLN A 158 23.13 58.84 -10.48
N ALA A 159 23.93 59.10 -9.44
CA ALA A 159 23.44 59.67 -8.18
C ALA A 159 22.69 61.01 -8.34
N HIS A 160 23.03 61.80 -9.37
CA HIS A 160 22.34 63.05 -9.69
C HIS A 160 20.92 62.84 -10.27
N LEU A 161 20.63 61.66 -10.80
CA LEU A 161 19.31 61.30 -11.36
C LEU A 161 18.35 60.73 -10.31
N HIS A 162 18.85 60.33 -9.13
CA HIS A 162 18.02 59.74 -8.07
C HIS A 162 16.89 60.67 -7.63
N ARG A 163 17.16 61.98 -7.49
CA ARG A 163 16.14 62.96 -7.08
C ARG A 163 14.98 63.00 -8.06
N PHE A 164 15.28 63.05 -9.36
CA PHE A 164 14.24 63.05 -10.40
C PHE A 164 13.44 61.75 -10.45
N VAL A 165 14.08 60.61 -10.18
CA VAL A 165 13.40 59.31 -10.12
C VAL A 165 12.47 59.23 -8.93
N VAL A 166 12.89 59.72 -7.76
CA VAL A 166 12.03 59.81 -6.57
C VAL A 166 10.84 60.73 -6.85
N ASP A 167 11.09 61.93 -7.38
CA ASP A 167 10.03 62.89 -7.73
C ASP A 167 9.03 62.29 -8.76
N LEU A 168 9.51 61.51 -9.74
CA LEU A 168 8.66 60.82 -10.71
C LEU A 168 7.84 59.70 -10.07
N VAL A 169 8.45 58.90 -9.19
CA VAL A 169 7.76 57.82 -8.48
C VAL A 169 6.68 58.36 -7.54
N ASP A 170 6.91 59.53 -6.92
CA ASP A 170 5.92 60.20 -6.07
C ASP A 170 4.77 60.83 -6.89
N MET A 171 5.05 61.29 -8.12
CA MET A 171 4.03 61.86 -9.01
C MET A 171 3.19 60.81 -9.77
N LEU A 172 3.75 59.61 -10.00
CA LEU A 172 3.12 58.58 -10.84
C LEU A 172 1.75 58.11 -10.33
N PRO A 173 1.52 57.86 -9.02
CA PRO A 173 0.20 57.46 -8.51
C PRO A 173 -0.87 58.54 -8.72
N ASN A 174 -0.49 59.81 -8.59
CA ASN A 174 -1.40 60.94 -8.81
C ASN A 174 -1.78 61.11 -10.29
N PHE A 175 -0.82 60.85 -11.19
CA PHE A 175 -1.07 60.84 -12.62
C PHE A 175 -1.99 59.70 -13.04
N ILE A 176 -1.73 58.47 -12.56
CA ILE A 176 -2.59 57.30 -12.82
C ILE A 176 -4.01 57.56 -12.32
N ARG A 177 -4.16 58.04 -11.09
CA ARG A 177 -5.49 58.39 -10.53
C ARG A 177 -6.24 59.41 -11.38
N LYS A 178 -5.57 60.47 -11.84
CA LYS A 178 -6.18 61.47 -12.74
C LYS A 178 -6.59 60.89 -14.09
N LEU A 179 -5.80 59.99 -14.66
CA LEU A 179 -6.15 59.29 -15.89
C LEU A 179 -7.36 58.38 -15.69
N GLU A 180 -7.41 57.64 -14.57
CA GLU A 180 -8.55 56.79 -14.23
C GLU A 180 -9.83 57.60 -14.04
N GLU A 181 -9.75 58.74 -13.34
CA GLU A 181 -10.86 59.68 -13.18
C GLU A 181 -11.37 60.22 -14.52
N MET A 182 -10.46 60.54 -15.46
CA MET A 182 -10.79 61.01 -16.80
C MET A 182 -11.41 59.92 -17.69
N VAL A 183 -10.89 58.69 -17.61
CA VAL A 183 -11.46 57.54 -18.33
C VAL A 183 -12.84 57.20 -17.77
N ALA A 184 -13.02 57.27 -16.45
CA ALA A 184 -14.31 57.06 -15.81
C ALA A 184 -15.32 58.16 -16.18
N SER A 185 -14.90 59.43 -16.31
CA SER A 185 -15.79 60.50 -16.75
C SER A 185 -16.20 60.36 -18.22
N LEU A 186 -15.27 59.98 -19.10
CA LEU A 186 -15.55 59.69 -20.51
C LEU A 186 -16.54 58.52 -20.66
N ARG A 187 -16.36 57.44 -19.91
CA ARG A 187 -17.29 56.29 -19.92
C ARG A 187 -18.67 56.62 -19.34
N ARG A 188 -18.76 57.60 -18.44
CA ARG A 188 -20.02 58.07 -17.89
C ARG A 188 -20.71 59.11 -18.77
N SER A 189 -20.08 59.61 -19.83
CA SER A 189 -20.67 60.56 -20.77
C SER A 189 -21.60 59.79 -21.73
N PRO A 190 -22.93 59.82 -21.54
CA PRO A 190 -23.86 59.00 -22.32
C PRO A 190 -24.15 59.60 -23.70
N THR A 191 -23.70 60.84 -23.94
CA THR A 191 -23.96 61.63 -25.15
C THR A 191 -23.57 60.93 -26.44
N ALA A 192 -22.43 60.21 -26.48
CA ALA A 192 -22.01 59.55 -27.70
C ALA A 192 -22.87 58.32 -28.04
N GLU A 193 -23.23 57.49 -27.04
CA GLU A 193 -24.11 56.33 -27.25
C GLU A 193 -25.55 56.75 -27.54
N GLU A 194 -26.07 57.77 -26.85
CA GLU A 194 -27.42 58.30 -27.06
C GLU A 194 -27.60 58.88 -28.47
N HIS A 195 -26.62 59.66 -28.97
CA HIS A 195 -26.66 60.20 -30.33
C HIS A 195 -26.55 59.11 -31.41
N LEU A 196 -25.79 58.05 -31.17
CA LEU A 196 -25.70 56.91 -32.09
C LEU A 196 -27.03 56.13 -32.15
N ALA A 197 -27.64 55.83 -31.00
CA ALA A 197 -28.94 55.17 -30.96
C ALA A 197 -30.05 56.02 -31.61
N GLN A 198 -29.99 57.35 -31.43
CA GLN A 198 -30.91 58.27 -32.06
C GLN A 198 -30.73 58.30 -33.59
N LEU A 199 -29.49 58.27 -34.08
CA LEU A 199 -29.19 58.18 -35.50
C LEU A 199 -29.68 56.86 -36.11
N ASP A 200 -29.42 55.72 -35.45
CA ASP A 200 -29.90 54.40 -35.91
C ASP A 200 -31.43 54.36 -36.03
N THR A 201 -32.12 54.93 -35.04
CA THR A 201 -33.60 55.02 -35.06
C THR A 201 -34.08 55.91 -36.22
N SER A 202 -33.42 57.04 -36.46
CA SER A 202 -33.77 57.93 -37.58
C SER A 202 -33.50 57.31 -38.95
N LEU A 203 -32.42 56.53 -39.07
CA LEU A 203 -32.07 55.81 -40.29
C LEU A 203 -33.09 54.70 -40.58
N ALA A 204 -33.51 53.94 -39.56
CA ALA A 204 -34.55 52.94 -39.71
C ALA A 204 -35.89 53.55 -40.17
N GLN A 205 -36.26 54.72 -39.64
CA GLN A 205 -37.45 55.46 -40.08
C GLN A 205 -37.32 55.94 -41.53
N LEU A 206 -36.16 56.45 -41.92
CA LEU A 206 -35.92 56.88 -43.31
C LEU A 206 -36.04 55.70 -44.28
N LEU A 207 -35.43 54.56 -43.95
CA LEU A 207 -35.52 53.35 -44.78
C LEU A 207 -36.97 52.87 -44.92
N ALA A 208 -37.75 52.88 -43.84
CA ALA A 208 -39.18 52.54 -43.91
C ALA A 208 -39.95 53.49 -44.83
N ARG A 209 -39.67 54.80 -44.76
CA ARG A 209 -40.26 55.80 -45.66
C ARG A 209 -39.87 55.60 -47.12
N VAL A 210 -38.63 55.21 -47.39
CA VAL A 210 -38.18 54.90 -48.76
C VAL A 210 -38.97 53.73 -49.32
N VAL A 211 -39.17 52.66 -48.54
CA VAL A 211 -39.98 51.51 -48.96
C VAL A 211 -41.44 51.89 -49.21
N GLU A 212 -42.03 52.73 -48.37
CA GLU A 212 -43.39 53.25 -48.60
C GLU A 212 -43.47 54.08 -49.89
N VAL A 213 -42.46 54.90 -50.18
CA VAL A 213 -42.41 55.71 -51.41
C VAL A 213 -42.20 54.83 -52.64
N GLU A 214 -41.38 53.79 -52.56
CA GLU A 214 -41.20 52.79 -53.61
C GLU A 214 -42.52 52.05 -53.92
N ASP A 215 -43.26 51.60 -52.89
CA ASP A 215 -44.55 50.94 -53.07
C ASP A 215 -45.60 51.89 -53.67
N LEU A 216 -45.66 53.15 -53.21
CA LEU A 216 -46.53 54.16 -53.79
C LEU A 216 -46.16 54.47 -55.25
N SER A 217 -44.87 54.52 -55.57
CA SER A 217 -44.38 54.72 -56.94
C SER A 217 -44.80 53.55 -57.84
N ASP A 218 -44.61 52.31 -57.39
CA ASP A 218 -45.04 51.11 -58.09
C ASP A 218 -46.55 51.08 -58.29
N GLN A 219 -47.32 51.52 -57.29
CA GLN A 219 -48.77 51.62 -57.38
C GLN A 219 -49.17 52.63 -58.47
N VAL A 220 -48.59 53.84 -58.46
CA VAL A 220 -48.84 54.89 -59.47
C VAL A 220 -48.52 54.39 -60.89
N LEU A 221 -47.39 53.69 -61.08
CA LEU A 221 -47.03 53.11 -62.37
C LEU A 221 -48.10 52.11 -62.86
N ARG A 222 -48.58 51.22 -61.98
CA ARG A 222 -49.67 50.27 -62.31
C ARG A 222 -50.99 50.97 -62.65
N TRP A 223 -51.33 52.05 -61.95
CA TRP A 223 -52.50 52.88 -62.29
C TRP A 223 -52.34 53.55 -63.67
N GLN A 224 -51.13 53.98 -64.03
CA GLN A 224 -50.86 54.64 -65.31
C GLN A 224 -50.92 53.65 -66.49
N ASP A 225 -50.44 52.42 -66.30
CA ASP A 225 -50.53 51.34 -67.30
C ASP A 225 -51.98 50.86 -67.49
N SER A 226 -52.78 50.84 -66.42
CA SER A 226 -54.23 50.54 -66.49
C SER A 226 -55.01 51.67 -67.17
N SER A 227 -54.57 52.92 -67.04
CA SER A 227 -55.19 54.09 -67.68
C SER A 227 -54.82 54.19 -69.17
N ARG A 228 -53.65 53.70 -69.57
CA ARG A 228 -53.21 53.62 -70.99
C ARG A 228 -53.76 52.41 -71.74
N SER A 229 -54.11 51.33 -71.05
CA SER A 229 -54.75 50.15 -71.66
C SER A 229 -56.29 50.28 -71.74
N GLY A 230 -56.88 51.30 -71.10
CA GLY A 230 -58.30 51.63 -71.19
C GLY A 230 -58.71 52.54 -72.37
N ASP A 231 -57.76 53.16 -73.07
CA ASP A 231 -58.04 54.03 -74.25
C ASP A 231 -57.68 53.32 -75.56
N GLY A 232 -58.21 52.11 -75.71
CA GLY A 232 -57.85 51.19 -76.77
C GLY A 232 -58.81 50.02 -76.97
N THR A 233 -60.11 50.20 -76.72
CA THR A 233 -61.20 49.43 -77.36
C THR A 233 -62.55 50.09 -77.07
N SER A 234 -63.14 50.65 -78.12
CA SER A 234 -64.58 50.89 -78.38
C SER A 234 -65.37 51.83 -77.48
#